data_AF-A0A2N8LX09-F1
#
_entry.id   AF-A0A2N8LX09-F1
#
_cell.length_a   1.000
_cell.length_b   1.000
_cell.length_c   1.000
_cell.angle_alpha   90.00
_cell.angle_beta   90.00
_cell.angle_gamma   90.00
#
_symmetry.space_group_name_H-M   'P 1'
#
loop_
_entity.id
_entity.type
_entity.pdbx_description
1 polymer ?
#
loop_
_entity_poly.entity_id
_entity_poly.type
_entity_poly.pdbx_seq_one_letter_code
_entity_poly.pdbx_strand_id
1 'polypeptide(L)'
;MDSAVIKSGSTAATLTFCERDGDYFSVTYESPSVKLKKRVWGYTDCEFLVNLFECIAKEWKGWDGAQEWASIEGEFGISATCDNLGHVMLAITIKEFDGPEVWSSQVSLGLDAGQTENIAKKVGQFFAN
;
A
#
# COMPACT_ATOMS: atom_id res chain seq x y z
N MET A 1 -18.30 -6.15 -4.12
CA MET A 1 -17.68 -4.93 -3.58
C MET A 1 -16.48 -5.40 -2.78
N ASP A 2 -15.41 -5.75 -3.48
CA ASP A 2 -14.20 -6.24 -2.83
C ASP A 2 -13.42 -5.05 -2.26
N SER A 3 -12.78 -5.25 -1.13
CA SER A 3 -11.90 -4.26 -0.50
C SER A 3 -10.76 -4.99 0.18
N ALA A 4 -9.51 -4.57 -0.07
CA ALA A 4 -8.35 -5.10 0.62
C ALA A 4 -7.95 -4.17 1.76
N VAL A 5 -8.17 -4.62 3.01
CA VAL A 5 -7.81 -3.86 4.22
C VAL A 5 -6.54 -4.45 4.84
N ILE A 6 -5.54 -3.59 4.99
CA ILE A 6 -4.26 -3.82 5.64
C ILE A 6 -4.28 -3.09 6.98
N LYS A 7 -4.00 -3.80 8.06
CA LYS A 7 -3.95 -3.22 9.40
C LYS A 7 -2.50 -3.08 9.85
N SER A 8 -2.20 -2.03 10.62
CA SER A 8 -0.92 -1.95 11.32
C SER A 8 -0.80 -3.06 12.36
N GLY A 9 0.41 -3.56 12.55
CA GLY A 9 0.74 -4.48 13.63
C GLY A 9 0.73 -3.82 15.02
N SER A 10 1.04 -2.53 15.09
CA SER A 10 1.29 -1.81 16.36
C SER A 10 0.29 -0.70 16.66
N THR A 11 -0.55 -0.29 15.71
CA THR A 11 -1.45 0.86 15.86
C THR A 11 -2.85 0.57 15.30
N ALA A 12 -3.79 1.49 15.52
CA ALA A 12 -5.12 1.44 14.89
C ALA A 12 -5.11 1.89 13.41
N ALA A 13 -3.94 2.18 12.84
CA ALA A 13 -3.84 2.64 11.46
C ALA A 13 -4.17 1.52 10.46
N THR A 14 -4.82 1.89 9.36
CA THR A 14 -5.19 0.99 8.29
C THR A 14 -4.93 1.61 6.92
N LEU A 15 -4.56 0.76 5.97
CA LEU A 15 -4.49 1.08 4.55
C LEU A 15 -5.54 0.21 3.84
N THR A 16 -6.42 0.84 3.08
CA THR A 16 -7.53 0.17 2.39
C THR A 16 -7.50 0.48 0.90
N PHE A 17 -7.59 -0.56 0.08
CA PHE A 17 -7.90 -0.47 -1.35
C PHE A 17 -9.37 -0.84 -1.57
N CYS A 18 -10.13 0.01 -2.26
CA CYS A 18 -11.56 -0.19 -2.51
C CYS A 18 -12.03 0.52 -3.79
N GLU A 19 -13.33 0.43 -4.09
CA GLU A 19 -13.99 1.19 -5.17
C GLU A 19 -13.29 1.03 -6.53
N ARG A 20 -13.02 -0.22 -6.94
CA ARG A 20 -12.48 -0.51 -8.26
C ARG A 20 -13.53 -0.21 -9.34
N ASP A 21 -13.18 0.66 -10.28
CA ASP A 21 -14.02 1.10 -11.39
C ASP A 21 -13.16 1.17 -12.66
N GLY A 22 -13.23 0.10 -13.48
CA GLY A 22 -12.33 -0.10 -14.61
C GLY A 22 -10.87 -0.11 -14.16
N ASP A 23 -10.11 0.87 -14.64
CA ASP A 23 -8.69 1.05 -14.34
C ASP A 23 -8.41 1.91 -13.11
N TYR A 24 -9.44 2.40 -12.42
CA TYR A 24 -9.29 3.20 -11.22
C TYR A 24 -9.55 2.37 -9.97
N PHE A 25 -8.85 2.69 -8.89
CA PHE A 25 -9.18 2.23 -7.54
C PHE A 25 -9.01 3.37 -6.55
N SER A 26 -9.69 3.30 -5.41
CA SER A 26 -9.48 4.26 -4.33
C SER A 26 -8.55 3.67 -3.27
N VAL A 27 -7.58 4.47 -2.83
CA VAL A 27 -6.74 4.18 -1.68
C VAL A 27 -7.13 5.08 -0.53
N THR A 28 -7.29 4.47 0.65
CA THR A 28 -7.58 5.19 1.89
C THR A 28 -6.60 4.77 2.98
N TYR A 29 -5.85 5.72 3.52
CA TYR A 29 -5.13 5.55 4.77
C TYR A 29 -5.94 6.21 5.90
N GLU A 30 -6.14 5.50 7.00
CA GLU A 30 -6.86 6.02 8.15
C GLU A 30 -6.13 5.65 9.44
N SER A 31 -5.91 6.65 10.29
CA SER A 31 -5.42 6.51 11.66
C SER A 31 -6.23 7.43 12.58
N PRO A 32 -6.05 7.35 13.92
CA PRO A 32 -6.77 8.24 14.85
C PRO A 32 -6.57 9.73 14.59
N SER A 33 -5.46 10.12 13.96
CA SER A 33 -5.08 11.53 13.77
C SER A 33 -5.22 12.02 12.33
N VAL A 34 -5.18 11.12 11.34
CA VAL A 34 -5.19 11.51 9.93
C VAL A 34 -5.96 10.51 9.09
N LYS A 35 -6.71 11.04 8.12
CA LYS A 35 -7.38 10.27 7.07
C LYS A 35 -6.99 10.85 5.72
N LEU A 36 -6.41 10.02 4.86
CA LEU A 36 -6.05 10.36 3.50
C LEU A 36 -6.86 9.46 2.57
N LYS A 37 -7.52 10.03 1.58
CA LYS A 37 -8.23 9.29 0.53
C LYS A 37 -7.88 9.89 -0.82
N LYS A 38 -7.55 9.03 -1.79
CA LYS A 38 -7.27 9.42 -3.17
C LYS A 38 -7.79 8.35 -4.12
N ARG A 39 -8.40 8.78 -5.23
CA ARG A 39 -8.72 7.89 -6.35
C ARG A 39 -7.50 7.86 -7.26
N VAL A 40 -6.95 6.67 -7.47
CA VAL A 40 -5.71 6.41 -8.18
C VAL A 40 -6.00 5.73 -9.51
N TRP A 41 -5.30 6.15 -10.56
CA TRP A 41 -5.30 5.42 -11.82
C TRP A 41 -4.30 4.26 -11.78
N GLY A 42 -4.83 3.03 -11.88
CA GLY A 42 -4.09 1.77 -11.72
C GLY A 42 -3.83 1.01 -13.01
N TYR A 43 -3.86 1.65 -14.18
CA TYR A 43 -3.66 0.99 -15.47
C TYR A 43 -2.33 0.22 -15.53
N THR A 44 -2.38 -1.06 -15.93
CA THR A 44 -1.26 -2.02 -16.15
C THR A 44 -0.26 -2.29 -15.00
N ASP A 45 -0.23 -1.50 -13.93
CA ASP A 45 0.80 -1.60 -12.90
C ASP A 45 0.33 -2.27 -11.59
N CYS A 46 -0.96 -2.62 -11.51
CA CYS A 46 -1.51 -3.33 -10.36
C CYS A 46 -0.85 -4.70 -10.13
N GLU A 47 -0.37 -5.36 -11.20
CA GLU A 47 0.40 -6.60 -11.08
C GLU A 47 1.72 -6.39 -10.33
N PHE A 48 2.41 -5.27 -10.54
CA PHE A 48 3.64 -4.94 -9.81
C PHE A 48 3.37 -4.62 -8.34
N LEU A 49 2.24 -3.96 -8.05
CA LEU A 49 1.78 -3.76 -6.67
C LEU A 49 1.51 -5.09 -5.97
N VAL A 50 0.86 -6.05 -6.64
CA VAL A 50 0.65 -7.40 -6.09
C VAL A 50 1.99 -8.12 -5.88
N ASN A 51 2.91 -8.04 -6.85
CA ASN A 51 4.24 -8.63 -6.74
C ASN A 51 5.05 -8.03 -5.57
N LEU A 52 4.92 -6.73 -5.30
CA LEU A 52 5.51 -6.08 -4.13
C LEU A 52 5.05 -6.76 -2.83
N PHE A 53 3.73 -6.92 -2.64
CA PHE A 53 3.21 -7.59 -1.44
C PHE A 53 3.54 -9.07 -1.37
N GLU A 54 3.61 -9.78 -2.51
CA GLU A 54 4.09 -11.16 -2.55
C GLU A 54 5.57 -11.29 -2.16
N CYS A 55 6.43 -10.37 -2.60
CA CYS A 55 7.84 -10.31 -2.23
C CYS A 55 7.98 -10.07 -0.72
N ILE A 56 7.25 -9.09 -0.17
CA ILE A 56 7.20 -8.79 1.27
C ILE A 56 6.78 -10.03 2.08
N ALA A 57 5.82 -10.82 1.57
CA ALA A 57 5.36 -12.04 2.23
C ALA A 57 6.40 -13.18 2.17
N LYS A 58 7.08 -13.34 1.03
CA LYS A 58 8.09 -14.41 0.83
C LYS A 58 9.39 -14.12 1.59
N GLU A 59 9.81 -12.87 1.65
CA GLU A 59 11.11 -12.45 2.22
C GLU A 59 10.97 -11.84 3.63
N TRP A 60 10.04 -12.32 4.44
CA TRP A 60 9.82 -11.82 5.80
C TRP A 60 11.04 -11.89 6.73
N LYS A 61 12.05 -12.71 6.40
CA LYS A 61 13.30 -12.84 7.16
C LYS A 61 14.27 -11.67 6.97
N GLY A 62 13.91 -10.67 6.15
CA GLY A 62 14.72 -9.52 5.84
C GLY A 62 15.16 -9.53 4.37
N TRP A 63 15.19 -8.34 3.76
CA TRP A 63 15.79 -8.09 2.45
C TRP A 63 16.61 -6.81 2.53
N ASP A 64 17.63 -6.70 1.67
CA ASP A 64 18.45 -5.51 1.57
C ASP A 64 17.79 -4.46 0.65
N GLY A 65 17.79 -3.21 1.07
CA GLY A 65 17.18 -2.10 0.32
C GLY A 65 15.67 -1.92 0.52
N ALA A 66 15.09 -1.05 -0.31
CA ALA A 66 13.65 -0.78 -0.32
C ALA A 66 13.01 -1.41 -1.57
N GLN A 67 11.89 -2.09 -1.37
CA GLN A 67 11.04 -2.56 -2.45
C GLN A 67 9.98 -1.49 -2.72
N GLU A 68 9.97 -0.93 -3.92
CA GLU A 68 9.20 0.28 -4.21
C GLU A 68 8.24 0.07 -5.37
N TRP A 69 7.05 0.63 -5.22
CA TRP A 69 6.06 0.71 -6.28
C TRP A 69 5.45 2.11 -6.27
N ALA A 70 5.23 2.66 -7.46
CA ALA A 70 4.50 3.91 -7.62
C ALA A 70 3.57 3.83 -8.82
N SER A 71 2.41 4.46 -8.69
CA SER A 71 1.53 4.74 -9.83
C SER A 71 2.29 5.53 -10.90
N ILE A 72 1.95 5.30 -12.17
CA ILE A 72 2.59 5.95 -13.32
C ILE A 72 2.43 7.47 -13.26
N GLU A 73 1.26 7.94 -12.86
CA GLU A 73 0.98 9.36 -12.62
C GLU A 73 1.71 9.89 -11.39
N GLY A 74 2.16 9.01 -10.50
CA GLY A 74 2.91 9.32 -9.30
C GLY A 74 2.03 9.70 -8.11
N GLU A 75 0.72 9.89 -8.27
CA GLU A 75 -0.19 10.27 -7.18
C GLU A 75 -0.17 9.35 -5.96
N PHE A 76 0.24 8.10 -6.14
CA PHE A 76 0.36 7.09 -5.10
C PHE A 76 1.65 6.30 -5.21
N GLY A 77 2.27 5.99 -4.08
CA GLY A 77 3.45 5.13 -3.99
C GLY A 77 3.59 4.42 -2.65
N ILE A 78 4.23 3.26 -2.68
CA ILE A 78 4.54 2.43 -1.52
C ILE A 78 6.01 2.02 -1.60
N SER A 79 6.75 2.28 -0.53
CA SER A 79 8.10 1.76 -0.34
C SER A 79 8.11 0.86 0.89
N ALA A 80 8.55 -0.38 0.74
CA ALA A 80 8.60 -1.37 1.80
C ALA A 80 10.05 -1.67 2.18
N THR A 81 10.34 -1.62 3.48
CA THR A 81 11.63 -2.00 4.05
C THR A 81 11.44 -3.08 5.10
N CYS A 82 12.43 -3.94 5.27
CA CYS A 82 12.45 -4.95 6.32
C CYS A 82 13.77 -4.90 7.07
N ASP A 83 13.70 -4.87 8.40
CA ASP A 83 14.89 -4.97 9.25
C ASP A 83 15.30 -6.44 9.45
N ASN A 84 16.56 -6.68 9.87
CA ASN A 84 17.07 -8.02 10.19
C ASN A 84 16.29 -8.72 11.33
N LEU A 85 15.47 -7.97 12.07
CA LEU A 85 14.55 -8.50 13.08
C LEU A 85 13.19 -8.97 12.51
N GLY A 86 12.95 -8.83 11.19
CA GLY A 86 11.70 -9.21 10.54
C GLY A 86 10.57 -8.18 10.70
N HIS A 87 10.90 -6.95 11.10
CA HIS A 87 9.93 -5.86 11.12
C HIS A 87 9.79 -5.26 9.72
N VAL A 88 8.58 -5.32 9.17
CA VAL A 88 8.27 -4.73 7.86
C VAL A 88 7.64 -3.36 8.07
N MET A 89 8.18 -2.35 7.40
CA MET A 89 7.68 -0.98 7.41
C MET A 89 7.25 -0.58 6.00
N LEU A 90 6.02 -0.11 5.86
CA LEU A 90 5.52 0.46 4.62
C LEU A 90 5.49 1.98 4.73
N ALA A 91 6.25 2.67 3.88
CA ALA A 91 6.12 4.09 3.63
C ALA A 91 5.12 4.30 2.50
N ILE A 92 3.99 4.94 2.81
CA ILE A 92 2.89 5.18 1.88
C ILE A 92 2.90 6.67 1.56
N THR A 93 2.98 6.99 0.27
CA THR A 93 2.98 8.37 -0.22
C THR A 93 1.72 8.60 -1.05
N ILE A 94 0.97 9.65 -0.73
CA ILE A 94 -0.18 10.11 -1.50
C ILE A 94 0.04 11.59 -1.80
N LYS A 95 -0.09 11.98 -3.08
CA LYS A 95 0.09 13.37 -3.51
C LYS A 95 -0.95 13.80 -4.53
N GLU A 96 -1.30 15.08 -4.46
CA GLU A 96 -2.05 15.81 -5.47
C GLU A 96 -1.06 16.75 -6.17
N PHE A 97 -0.82 16.52 -7.44
CA PHE A 97 0.08 17.35 -8.26
C PHE A 97 -0.65 18.05 -9.40
N ASP A 98 -1.85 17.58 -9.76
CA ASP A 98 -2.70 18.16 -10.81
C ASP A 98 -4.00 18.65 -10.18
N GLY A 99 -3.99 19.88 -9.67
CA GLY A 99 -5.13 20.48 -9.00
C GLY A 99 -4.85 21.90 -8.51
N PRO A 100 -5.89 22.67 -8.15
CA PRO A 100 -5.72 24.01 -7.61
C PRO A 100 -4.99 24.01 -6.25
N GLU A 101 -5.05 22.89 -5.53
CA GLU A 101 -4.45 22.71 -4.21
C GLU A 101 -3.50 21.51 -4.26
N VAL A 102 -2.24 21.78 -4.60
CA VAL A 102 -1.19 20.75 -4.59
C VAL A 102 -0.78 20.39 -3.17
N TRP A 103 -0.65 19.09 -2.90
CA TRP A 103 -0.21 18.60 -1.59
C TRP A 103 0.50 17.26 -1.73
N SER A 104 1.32 16.93 -0.73
CA SER A 104 1.96 15.63 -0.61
C SER A 104 1.93 15.20 0.84
N SER A 105 1.63 13.94 1.08
CA SER A 105 1.63 13.34 2.40
C SER A 105 2.34 12.01 2.36
N GLN A 106 3.13 11.75 3.40
CA GLN A 106 3.77 10.47 3.61
C GLN A 106 3.44 9.97 5.01
N VAL A 107 3.04 8.71 5.10
CA VAL A 107 2.71 8.03 6.34
C VAL A 107 3.42 6.70 6.38
N SER A 108 3.76 6.23 7.58
CA SER A 108 4.39 4.93 7.75
C SER A 108 3.44 3.96 8.46
N LEU A 109 3.41 2.73 7.98
CA LEU A 109 2.59 1.65 8.50
C LEU A 109 3.50 0.44 8.80
N GLY A 110 3.73 0.19 10.08
CA GLY A 110 4.42 -1.02 10.52
C GLY A 110 3.50 -2.24 10.42
N LEU A 111 4.00 -3.31 9.82
CA LEU A 111 3.32 -4.60 9.68
C LEU A 111 3.98 -5.67 10.55
N ASP A 112 3.15 -6.58 11.05
CA ASP A 112 3.62 -7.82 11.66
C ASP A 112 3.99 -8.83 10.57
N ALA A 113 5.14 -9.50 10.73
CA ALA A 113 5.59 -10.56 9.82
C ALA A 113 4.54 -11.66 9.64
N GLY A 114 3.78 -12.00 10.70
CA GLY A 114 2.70 -12.99 10.62
C GLY A 114 1.48 -12.55 9.82
N GLN A 115 1.37 -11.28 9.44
CA GLN A 115 0.25 -10.75 8.65
C GLN A 115 0.57 -10.61 7.16
N THR A 116 1.84 -10.57 6.77
CA THR A 116 2.29 -10.26 5.39
C THR A 116 1.72 -11.24 4.37
N GLU A 117 1.69 -12.54 4.66
CA GLU A 117 1.10 -13.55 3.77
C GLU A 117 -0.40 -13.33 3.52
N ASN A 118 -1.15 -13.00 4.57
CA ASN A 118 -2.59 -12.76 4.45
C ASN A 118 -2.87 -11.44 3.73
N ILE A 119 -2.03 -10.42 3.97
CA ILE A 119 -2.08 -9.14 3.25
C ILE A 119 -1.85 -9.36 1.76
N ALA A 120 -0.79 -10.07 1.38
CA ALA A 120 -0.48 -10.37 -0.01
C ALA A 120 -1.63 -11.10 -0.73
N LYS A 121 -2.23 -12.10 -0.07
CA LYS A 121 -3.41 -12.79 -0.61
C LYS A 121 -4.61 -11.87 -0.82
N LYS A 122 -4.93 -11.01 0.16
CA LYS A 122 -6.05 -10.06 0.06
C LYS A 122 -5.84 -9.03 -1.05
N VAL A 123 -4.63 -8.48 -1.14
CA VAL A 123 -4.27 -7.52 -2.17
C VAL A 123 -4.33 -8.19 -3.55
N GLY A 124 -3.75 -9.38 -3.68
CA GLY A 124 -3.82 -10.18 -4.90
C GLY A 124 -5.25 -10.47 -5.34
N GLN A 125 -6.13 -10.90 -4.42
CA GLN A 125 -7.54 -11.15 -4.73
C GLN A 125 -8.29 -9.88 -5.17
N PHE A 126 -8.00 -8.74 -4.55
CA PHE A 126 -8.63 -7.47 -4.92
C PHE A 126 -8.23 -7.02 -6.33
N PHE A 127 -6.97 -7.17 -6.71
CA PHE A 127 -6.47 -6.74 -8.03
C PHE A 127 -6.63 -7.81 -9.13
N ALA A 128 -6.89 -9.07 -8.78
CA ALA A 128 -7.16 -10.15 -9.75
C ALA A 128 -8.63 -10.21 -10.22
N ASN A 129 -9.58 -9.58 -9.51
CA ASN A 129 -11.00 -9.49 -9.89
C ASN A 129 -11.31 -8.19 -10.64
#